data_AF-A0A518CG40-F1
#
_entry.id   AF-A0A518CG40-F1
#
_cell.length_a   1.000
_cell.length_b   1.000
_cell.length_c   1.000
_cell.angle_alpha   90.00
_cell.angle_beta   90.00
_cell.angle_gamma   90.00
#
_symmetry.space_group_name_H-M   'P 1'
#
loop_
_entity.id
_entity.type
_entity.pdbx_description
1 polymer ?
#
loop_
_entity_poly.entity_id
_entity_poly.type
_entity_poly.pdbx_seq_one_letter_code
_entity_poly.pdbx_strand_id
1 'polypeptide(L)'
;MSDAIPAPPEKTEPGNSVHSKLFNDVREAIISLPAYFRTETFISGVAATDIHTLNTVLGATIEDQVVQTLNSMRLVWDPNEEYALYSFVRQSQTFPDVRLQKAGESPDVLMGIELKGWYLLAKEGEPSFRYQVTPAACNPQDLIVVVPWVLSQVISGKPQAFTPYIESARYAAEYRNYHWQFIRNSRSDKGISAPESVKPYPHKADEIADRPASDQGGNFGRFARTGIMDTYLGEMRKLQLCGVRIEYWLSFLRAFQDQKSEDAVRSALERLAGQVSDDDTETPPSHASVLAIVDELRRLAGLDG
;
A
#
# COMPACT_ATOMS: atom_id res chain seq x y z
N MET A 1 12.15 -37.09 -7.81
CA MET A 1 10.79 -37.00 -7.24
C MET A 1 10.45 -35.52 -7.24
N SER A 2 9.36 -35.12 -7.90
CA SER A 2 8.89 -33.74 -7.86
C SER A 2 8.33 -33.51 -6.47
N ASP A 3 9.08 -32.87 -5.58
CA ASP A 3 8.55 -32.47 -4.28
C ASP A 3 7.37 -31.54 -4.53
N ALA A 4 6.17 -32.01 -4.17
CA ALA A 4 4.95 -31.22 -4.34
C ALA A 4 5.07 -29.94 -3.50
N ILE A 5 4.70 -28.81 -4.08
CA ILE A 5 4.62 -27.54 -3.36
C ILE A 5 3.60 -27.73 -2.22
N PRO A 6 3.95 -27.42 -0.96
CA PRO A 6 3.02 -27.55 0.15
C PRO A 6 1.83 -26.60 -0.04
N ALA A 7 0.72 -26.85 0.66
CA ALA A 7 -0.41 -25.94 0.63
C ALA A 7 -0.02 -24.55 1.18
N PRO A 8 -0.59 -23.46 0.65
CA PRO A 8 -0.41 -22.14 1.24
C PRO A 8 -0.96 -22.10 2.68
N PRO A 9 -0.47 -21.18 3.53
CA PRO A 9 -1.06 -20.98 4.85
C PRO A 9 -2.54 -20.61 4.73
N GLU A 10 -3.32 -20.96 5.75
CA GLU A 10 -4.73 -20.59 5.83
C GLU A 10 -4.89 -19.27 6.57
N LYS A 11 -5.83 -18.44 6.12
CA LYS A 11 -6.22 -17.24 6.85
C LYS A 11 -6.91 -17.65 8.14
N THR A 12 -6.33 -17.27 9.27
CA THR A 12 -6.97 -17.40 10.57
C THR A 12 -7.67 -16.09 10.91
N GLU A 13 -8.99 -16.12 10.93
CA GLU A 13 -9.76 -15.02 11.50
C GLU A 13 -9.43 -14.93 13.00
N PRO A 14 -9.35 -13.71 13.58
CA PRO A 14 -9.36 -13.59 15.02
C PRO A 14 -10.65 -14.28 15.48
N GLY A 15 -10.51 -15.37 16.24
CA GLY A 15 -11.62 -16.24 16.61
C GLY A 15 -12.73 -15.51 17.38
N ASN A 16 -13.62 -16.27 18.03
CA ASN A 16 -14.73 -15.69 18.80
C ASN A 16 -14.23 -15.02 20.11
N SER A 17 -13.48 -13.93 19.95
CA SER A 17 -12.92 -13.11 21.01
C SER A 17 -13.98 -12.13 21.51
N VAL A 18 -13.84 -11.68 22.76
CA VAL A 18 -14.71 -10.63 23.31
C VAL A 18 -14.65 -9.31 22.52
N HIS A 19 -13.65 -9.14 21.65
CA HIS A 19 -13.42 -7.94 20.83
C HIS A 19 -13.75 -8.15 19.34
N SER A 20 -14.39 -9.25 18.93
CA SER A 20 -14.62 -9.53 17.50
C SER A 20 -15.53 -8.49 16.83
N LYS A 21 -16.48 -7.90 17.57
CA LYS A 21 -17.28 -6.77 17.07
C LYS A 21 -16.40 -5.53 16.81
N LEU A 22 -15.59 -5.13 17.79
CA LEU A 22 -14.63 -4.03 17.65
C LEU A 22 -13.71 -4.23 16.45
N PHE A 23 -13.17 -5.44 16.27
CA PHE A 23 -12.31 -5.75 15.12
C PHE A 23 -13.01 -5.48 13.77
N ASN A 24 -14.26 -5.93 13.62
CA ASN A 24 -15.04 -5.68 12.40
C ASN A 24 -15.34 -4.19 12.22
N ASP A 25 -15.76 -3.50 13.28
CA ASP A 25 -16.09 -2.07 13.19
C ASP A 25 -14.85 -1.21 12.87
N VAL A 26 -13.67 -1.60 13.38
CA VAL A 26 -12.38 -0.98 13.01
C VAL A 26 -12.05 -1.23 11.54
N ARG A 27 -12.28 -2.44 11.01
CA ARG A 27 -12.09 -2.72 9.58
C ARG A 27 -13.01 -1.88 8.71
N GLU A 28 -14.27 -1.74 9.08
CA GLU A 28 -15.24 -0.87 8.38
C GLU A 28 -14.81 0.61 8.44
N ALA A 29 -14.29 1.07 9.58
CA ALA A 29 -13.72 2.40 9.69
C ALA A 29 -12.50 2.60 8.77
N ILE A 30 -11.60 1.61 8.66
CA ILE A 30 -10.46 1.65 7.74
C ILE A 30 -10.93 1.70 6.28
N ILE A 31 -11.90 0.88 5.88
CA ILE A 31 -12.50 0.89 4.53
C ILE A 31 -13.10 2.27 4.23
N SER A 32 -13.73 2.87 5.23
CA SER A 32 -14.39 4.18 5.11
C SER A 32 -13.44 5.37 5.15
N LEU A 33 -12.13 5.19 5.39
CA LEU A 33 -11.14 6.26 5.48
C LEU A 33 -11.24 7.33 4.37
N PRO A 34 -11.41 6.99 3.07
CA PRO A 34 -11.49 8.00 2.00
C PRO A 34 -12.59 9.04 2.21
N ALA A 35 -13.73 8.63 2.78
CA ALA A 35 -14.85 9.53 3.03
C ALA A 35 -14.53 10.58 4.11
N TYR A 36 -13.65 10.24 5.06
CA TYR A 36 -13.28 11.06 6.22
C TYR A 36 -11.90 11.70 6.11
N PHE A 37 -11.06 11.22 5.19
CA PHE A 37 -9.70 11.72 5.01
C PHE A 37 -9.75 13.18 4.54
N ARG A 38 -9.24 14.07 5.37
CA ARG A 38 -9.16 15.51 5.10
C ARG A 38 -7.77 15.98 5.43
N THR A 39 -7.26 16.89 4.60
CA THR A 39 -5.97 17.53 4.82
C THR A 39 -6.07 18.98 4.39
N GLU A 40 -5.44 19.85 5.18
CA GLU A 40 -5.27 21.26 4.84
C GLU A 40 -4.06 21.48 3.93
N THR A 41 -3.16 20.50 3.86
CA THR A 41 -1.94 20.53 3.07
C THR A 41 -2.27 20.60 1.58
N PHE A 42 -1.82 21.67 0.93
CA PHE A 42 -1.85 21.82 -0.52
C PHE A 42 -0.42 21.78 -1.06
N ILE A 43 -0.18 20.93 -2.05
CA ILE A 43 1.15 20.72 -2.63
C ILE A 43 1.19 21.32 -4.03
N SER A 44 2.22 22.09 -4.31
CA SER A 44 2.45 22.73 -5.61
C SER A 44 3.94 22.87 -5.89
N GLY A 45 4.31 23.06 -7.16
CA GLY A 45 5.71 23.25 -7.55
C GLY A 45 6.53 21.96 -7.61
N VAL A 46 5.86 20.80 -7.65
CA VAL A 46 6.52 19.51 -7.86
C VAL A 46 6.71 19.31 -9.37
N ALA A 47 7.95 19.08 -9.79
CA ALA A 47 8.23 18.71 -11.17
C ALA A 47 7.61 17.35 -11.48
N ALA A 48 7.03 17.18 -12.68
CA ALA A 48 6.40 15.91 -13.09
C ALA A 48 7.39 14.73 -13.03
N THR A 49 8.68 14.98 -13.26
CA THR A 49 9.76 13.99 -13.14
C THR A 49 9.97 13.51 -11.71
N ASP A 50 9.66 14.35 -10.72
CA ASP A 50 9.98 14.12 -9.30
C ASP A 50 8.77 13.65 -8.50
N ILE A 51 7.59 13.57 -9.13
CA ILE A 51 6.33 13.21 -8.50
C ILE A 51 6.40 11.87 -7.74
N HIS A 52 7.23 10.93 -8.20
CA HIS A 52 7.42 9.62 -7.58
C HIS A 52 8.13 9.68 -6.22
N THR A 53 8.82 10.78 -5.92
CA THR A 53 9.50 11.01 -4.64
C THR A 53 8.52 11.39 -3.52
N LEU A 54 7.28 11.75 -3.86
CA LEU A 54 6.27 12.21 -2.90
C LEU A 54 5.97 11.19 -1.81
N ASN A 55 6.07 9.89 -2.10
CA ASN A 55 5.86 8.88 -1.05
C ASN A 55 6.94 8.95 0.05
N THR A 56 8.18 9.28 -0.31
CA THR A 56 9.28 9.46 0.65
C THR A 56 9.10 10.74 1.46
N VAL A 57 8.62 11.82 0.82
CA VAL A 57 8.50 13.13 1.47
C VAL A 57 7.27 13.21 2.38
N LEU A 58 6.15 12.60 1.97
CA LEU A 58 4.84 12.79 2.61
C LEU A 58 4.25 11.53 3.23
N GLY A 59 4.85 10.35 3.01
CA GLY A 59 4.32 9.09 3.51
C GLY A 59 4.02 9.11 5.01
N ALA A 60 4.97 9.61 5.81
CA ALA A 60 4.77 9.76 7.25
C ALA A 60 3.61 10.71 7.61
N THR A 61 3.46 11.83 6.89
CA THR A 61 2.36 12.78 7.09
C THR A 61 1.00 12.17 6.75
N ILE A 62 0.92 11.38 5.67
CA ILE A 62 -0.29 10.65 5.31
C ILE A 62 -0.65 9.64 6.39
N GLU A 63 0.34 8.91 6.91
CA GLU A 63 0.15 7.94 7.98
C GLU A 63 -0.33 8.59 9.29
N ASP A 64 0.21 9.76 9.65
CA ASP A 64 -0.28 10.55 10.80
C ASP A 64 -1.74 10.99 10.59
N GLN A 65 -2.07 11.47 9.39
CA GLN A 65 -3.43 11.88 9.06
C GLN A 65 -4.41 10.71 9.12
N VAL A 66 -4.00 9.51 8.72
CA VAL A 66 -4.82 8.29 8.84
C VAL A 66 -5.12 7.99 10.31
N VAL A 67 -4.12 8.06 11.20
CA VAL A 67 -4.33 7.83 12.65
C VAL A 67 -5.28 8.87 13.27
N GLN A 68 -5.12 10.15 12.90
CA GLN A 68 -6.03 11.20 13.35
C GLN A 68 -7.46 10.98 12.84
N THR A 69 -7.59 10.55 11.57
CA THR A 69 -8.89 10.25 10.95
C THR A 69 -9.56 9.07 11.67
N LEU A 70 -8.85 7.98 11.93
CA LEU A 70 -9.39 6.84 12.68
C LEU A 70 -9.90 7.26 14.07
N ASN A 71 -9.11 8.04 14.83
CA ASN A 71 -9.58 8.53 16.13
C ASN A 71 -10.81 9.45 16.03
N SER A 72 -10.93 10.23 14.95
CA SER A 72 -12.10 11.07 14.69
C SER A 72 -13.34 10.26 14.29
N MET A 73 -13.14 9.05 13.77
CA MET A 73 -14.19 8.11 13.38
C MET A 73 -14.69 7.23 14.54
N ARG A 74 -14.57 7.67 15.80
CA ARG A 74 -14.99 6.89 16.98
C ARG A 74 -16.43 6.38 16.88
N LEU A 75 -17.35 7.19 16.37
CA LEU A 75 -18.75 6.79 16.17
C LEU A 75 -18.93 5.65 15.17
N VAL A 76 -17.92 5.36 14.35
CA VAL A 76 -17.90 4.23 13.41
C VAL A 76 -17.37 2.97 14.09
N TRP A 77 -16.24 3.05 14.78
CA TRP A 77 -15.57 1.86 15.32
C TRP A 77 -15.88 1.54 16.80
N ASP A 78 -16.44 2.49 17.55
CA ASP A 78 -16.88 2.34 18.95
C ASP A 78 -18.21 3.09 19.18
N PRO A 79 -19.30 2.70 18.49
CA PRO A 79 -20.58 3.43 18.54
C PRO A 79 -21.27 3.39 19.92
N ASN A 80 -20.93 2.40 20.75
CA ASN A 80 -21.51 2.19 22.07
C ASN A 80 -20.63 2.75 23.21
N GLU A 81 -19.50 3.37 22.89
CA GLU A 81 -18.51 3.88 23.86
C GLU A 81 -17.94 2.81 24.81
N GLU A 82 -17.93 1.53 24.39
CA GLU A 82 -17.37 0.42 25.16
C GLU A 82 -15.85 0.54 25.30
N TYR A 83 -15.19 1.25 24.37
CA TYR A 83 -13.75 1.47 24.30
C TYR A 83 -13.37 2.94 24.44
N ALA A 84 -14.15 3.72 25.20
CA ALA A 84 -13.97 5.17 25.39
C ALA A 84 -12.54 5.57 25.83
N LEU A 85 -11.84 4.71 26.59
CA LEU A 85 -10.48 4.96 27.07
C LEU A 85 -9.36 4.52 26.11
N TYR A 86 -9.72 3.90 24.99
CA TYR A 86 -8.77 3.45 23.96
C TYR A 86 -8.70 4.49 22.83
N SER A 87 -7.52 4.60 22.24
CA SER A 87 -7.27 5.43 21.06
C SER A 87 -6.21 4.79 20.18
N PHE A 88 -6.22 5.10 18.89
CA PHE A 88 -5.14 4.75 17.98
C PHE A 88 -3.93 5.65 18.25
N VAL A 89 -2.81 5.03 18.61
CA VAL A 89 -1.55 5.72 18.93
C VAL A 89 -0.46 5.23 18.00
N ARG A 90 0.16 6.16 17.27
CA ARG A 90 1.31 5.88 16.42
C ARG A 90 2.55 5.58 17.27
N GLN A 91 3.30 4.57 16.88
CA GLN A 91 4.57 4.18 17.48
C GLN A 91 5.72 4.60 16.57
N SER A 92 6.80 5.10 17.15
CA SER A 92 8.05 5.28 16.42
C SER A 92 8.91 4.02 16.54
N GLN A 93 9.27 3.41 15.41
CA GLN A 93 10.34 2.39 15.34
C GLN A 93 10.03 1.06 16.06
N THR A 94 8.77 0.69 16.25
CA THR A 94 8.42 -0.60 16.86
C THR A 94 7.13 -1.12 16.26
N PHE A 95 7.11 -2.38 15.83
CA PHE A 95 5.90 -3.02 15.32
C PHE A 95 4.84 -3.14 16.43
N PRO A 96 3.55 -2.97 16.11
CA PRO A 96 3.01 -2.38 14.89
C PRO A 96 3.12 -0.85 14.88
N ASP A 97 3.12 -0.23 13.69
CA ASP A 97 3.20 1.24 13.52
C ASP A 97 2.11 2.01 14.28
N VAL A 98 0.93 1.42 14.46
CA VAL A 98 -0.20 2.00 15.19
C VAL A 98 -0.80 0.96 16.13
N ARG A 99 -1.17 1.37 17.34
CA ARG A 99 -1.79 0.51 18.36
C ARG A 99 -3.11 1.11 18.81
N LEU A 100 -4.19 0.32 18.82
CA LEU A 100 -5.39 0.66 19.58
C LEU A 100 -5.13 0.29 21.03
N GLN A 101 -4.84 1.30 21.84
CA GLN A 101 -4.38 1.10 23.21
C GLN A 101 -5.06 2.02 24.20
N LYS A 102 -5.20 1.53 25.43
CA LYS A 102 -5.65 2.33 26.57
C LYS A 102 -4.50 3.21 27.06
N ALA A 103 -4.80 4.47 27.36
CA ALA A 103 -3.82 5.37 27.98
C ALA A 103 -3.41 4.86 29.37
N GLY A 104 -2.11 4.86 29.67
CA GLY A 104 -1.56 4.44 30.97
C GLY A 104 -0.07 4.11 30.92
N GLU A 105 0.53 3.85 32.09
CA GLU A 105 1.96 3.50 32.21
C GLU A 105 2.29 2.13 31.60
N SER A 106 1.35 1.18 31.67
CA SER A 106 1.41 -0.09 30.95
C SER A 106 0.26 -0.13 29.95
N PRO A 107 0.50 0.26 28.67
CA PRO A 107 -0.56 0.33 27.69
C PRO A 107 -1.14 -1.07 27.44
N ASP A 108 -2.44 -1.20 27.65
CA ASP A 108 -3.20 -2.38 27.25
C ASP A 108 -3.54 -2.24 25.76
N VAL A 109 -3.05 -3.16 24.94
CA VAL A 109 -3.14 -3.11 23.47
C VAL A 109 -4.10 -4.19 22.98
N LEU A 110 -5.18 -3.76 22.33
CA LEU A 110 -6.20 -4.69 21.80
C LEU A 110 -5.87 -5.18 20.40
N MET A 111 -5.35 -4.27 19.56
CA MET A 111 -4.94 -4.58 18.20
C MET A 111 -3.92 -3.59 17.65
N GLY A 112 -3.19 -4.05 16.65
CA GLY A 112 -2.20 -3.32 15.89
C GLY A 112 -2.59 -3.06 14.45
N ILE A 113 -2.02 -2.00 13.88
CA ILE A 113 -2.02 -1.74 12.45
C ILE A 113 -0.59 -1.44 12.02
N GLU A 114 -0.03 -2.30 11.17
CA GLU A 114 1.15 -1.97 10.36
C GLU A 114 0.68 -1.14 9.17
N LEU A 115 1.04 0.15 9.17
CA LEU A 115 0.45 1.14 8.29
C LEU A 115 1.45 1.56 7.23
N LYS A 116 1.02 1.61 5.97
CA LYS A 116 1.86 2.08 4.86
C LYS A 116 1.11 3.03 3.95
N GLY A 117 1.64 4.23 3.78
CA GLY A 117 1.24 5.14 2.70
C GLY A 117 1.77 4.66 1.34
N TRP A 118 0.91 4.63 0.32
CA TRP A 118 1.29 4.31 -1.05
C TRP A 118 0.84 5.38 -2.04
N TYR A 119 1.79 6.14 -2.57
CA TYR A 119 1.52 7.06 -3.66
C TYR A 119 1.25 6.29 -4.96
N LEU A 120 0.02 6.34 -5.50
CA LEU A 120 -0.39 5.50 -6.64
C LEU A 120 0.40 5.80 -7.93
N LEU A 121 0.91 7.02 -8.08
CA LEU A 121 1.73 7.43 -9.23
C LEU A 121 3.23 7.22 -8.99
N ALA A 122 3.61 6.42 -7.98
CA ALA A 122 5.00 6.04 -7.74
C ALA A 122 5.57 5.21 -8.90
N LYS A 123 6.89 5.29 -9.10
CA LYS A 123 7.62 4.68 -10.23
C LYS A 123 7.31 3.19 -10.41
N GLU A 124 7.31 2.43 -9.33
CA GLU A 124 7.10 0.98 -9.35
C GLU A 124 5.64 0.60 -9.69
N GLY A 125 4.68 1.50 -9.49
CA GLY A 125 3.25 1.20 -9.67
C GLY A 125 2.70 0.17 -8.66
N GLU A 126 3.43 -0.05 -7.57
CA GLU A 126 3.10 -0.92 -6.44
C GLU A 126 3.72 -0.33 -5.16
N PRO A 127 3.21 -0.66 -3.95
CA PRO A 127 3.80 -0.19 -2.70
C PRO A 127 5.14 -0.90 -2.45
N SER A 128 6.20 -0.12 -2.18
CA SER A 128 7.58 -0.61 -2.12
C SER A 128 8.06 -1.07 -0.74
N PHE A 129 7.15 -1.27 0.22
CA PHE A 129 7.52 -1.58 1.60
C PHE A 129 8.03 -3.01 1.79
N ARG A 130 8.82 -3.18 2.84
CA ARG A 130 9.31 -4.48 3.29
C ARG A 130 8.64 -4.87 4.60
N TYR A 131 7.97 -6.02 4.60
CA TYR A 131 7.36 -6.61 5.77
C TYR A 131 8.13 -7.87 6.16
N GLN A 132 9.06 -7.74 7.11
CA GLN A 132 9.92 -8.84 7.55
C GLN A 132 9.55 -9.37 8.94
N VAL A 133 8.50 -8.81 9.56
CA VAL A 133 8.03 -9.22 10.89
C VAL A 133 7.69 -10.70 10.91
N THR A 134 8.17 -11.41 11.93
CA THR A 134 7.91 -12.84 12.13
C THR A 134 6.44 -13.06 12.54
N PRO A 135 5.78 -14.14 12.11
CA PRO A 135 4.39 -14.41 12.49
C PRO A 135 4.14 -14.39 14.00
N ALA A 136 5.12 -14.80 14.81
CA ALA A 136 5.04 -14.83 16.27
C ALA A 136 4.91 -13.43 16.92
N ALA A 137 5.36 -12.37 16.24
CA ALA A 137 5.20 -10.99 16.71
C ALA A 137 3.80 -10.42 16.44
N CYS A 138 2.97 -11.12 15.66
CA CYS A 138 1.67 -10.61 15.23
C CYS A 138 0.57 -11.14 16.16
N ASN A 139 -0.19 -10.25 16.78
CA ASN A 139 -1.44 -10.62 17.45
C ASN A 139 -2.49 -11.04 16.39
N PRO A 140 -3.44 -11.96 16.68
CA PRO A 140 -4.45 -12.38 15.68
C PRO A 140 -5.31 -11.23 15.13
N GLN A 141 -5.49 -10.16 15.92
CA GLN A 141 -6.24 -8.96 15.53
C GLN A 141 -5.37 -7.92 14.78
N ASP A 142 -4.07 -8.14 14.62
CA ASP A 142 -3.20 -7.16 13.96
C ASP A 142 -3.44 -7.15 12.44
N LEU A 143 -3.43 -5.97 11.85
CA LEU A 143 -3.68 -5.75 10.43
C LEU A 143 -2.46 -5.14 9.73
N ILE A 144 -2.24 -5.51 8.47
CA ILE A 144 -1.52 -4.68 7.50
C ILE A 144 -2.54 -3.81 6.79
N VAL A 145 -2.30 -2.51 6.78
CA VAL A 145 -3.12 -1.53 6.06
C VAL A 145 -2.25 -0.73 5.11
N VAL A 146 -2.54 -0.82 3.81
CA VAL A 146 -1.89 0.00 2.78
C VAL A 146 -2.88 1.04 2.29
N VAL A 147 -2.60 2.31 2.54
CA VAL A 147 -3.46 3.44 2.18
C VAL A 147 -2.97 4.05 0.86
N PRO A 148 -3.63 3.78 -0.27
CA PRO A 148 -3.31 4.41 -1.54
C PRO A 148 -3.68 5.90 -1.49
N TRP A 149 -2.86 6.75 -2.07
CA TRP A 149 -3.15 8.19 -2.15
C TRP A 149 -2.52 8.85 -3.39
N VAL A 150 -3.10 9.98 -3.81
CA VAL A 150 -2.60 10.85 -4.89
C VAL A 150 -2.80 12.31 -4.54
N LEU A 151 -2.26 13.22 -5.35
CA LEU A 151 -2.68 14.62 -5.32
C LEU A 151 -3.88 14.82 -6.24
N SER A 152 -4.83 15.66 -5.81
CA SER A 152 -6.10 15.88 -6.51
C SER A 152 -5.98 16.46 -7.94
N GLN A 153 -4.82 17.00 -8.31
CA GLN A 153 -4.51 17.56 -9.64
C GLN A 153 -3.24 16.94 -10.23
N VAL A 154 -3.01 15.65 -9.94
CA VAL A 154 -1.86 14.85 -10.43
C VAL A 154 -0.54 15.35 -9.83
N ILE A 155 0.06 16.40 -10.38
CA ILE A 155 1.35 16.98 -9.95
C ILE A 155 1.19 18.02 -8.83
N SER A 156 -0.04 18.38 -8.49
CA SER A 156 -0.36 19.36 -7.46
C SER A 156 -1.71 19.05 -6.82
N GLY A 157 -2.06 19.80 -5.78
CA GLY A 157 -3.35 19.69 -5.11
C GLY A 157 -3.25 19.14 -3.70
N LYS A 158 -4.41 18.76 -3.16
CA LYS A 158 -4.51 18.15 -1.83
C LYS A 158 -4.33 16.64 -1.94
N PRO A 159 -3.65 15.99 -0.99
CA PRO A 159 -3.68 14.55 -0.88
C PRO A 159 -5.10 14.00 -0.75
N GLN A 160 -5.41 12.97 -1.54
CA GLN A 160 -6.65 12.21 -1.52
C GLN A 160 -6.31 10.74 -1.31
N ALA A 161 -6.93 10.11 -0.32
CA ALA A 161 -6.80 8.67 -0.08
C ALA A 161 -7.89 7.89 -0.84
N PHE A 162 -7.58 6.66 -1.23
CA PHE A 162 -8.56 5.69 -1.76
C PHE A 162 -8.73 4.52 -0.80
N THR A 163 -9.70 3.65 -1.10
CA THR A 163 -10.04 2.48 -0.27
C THR A 163 -8.79 1.68 0.05
N PRO A 164 -8.41 1.54 1.33
CA PRO A 164 -7.19 0.83 1.71
C PRO A 164 -7.25 -0.67 1.42
N TYR A 165 -6.07 -1.26 1.21
CA TYR A 165 -5.87 -2.70 1.30
C TYR A 165 -5.75 -3.10 2.77
N ILE A 166 -6.45 -4.16 3.17
CA ILE A 166 -6.46 -4.67 4.55
C ILE A 166 -6.19 -6.18 4.52
N GLU A 167 -5.21 -6.63 5.31
CA GLU A 167 -4.89 -8.06 5.47
C GLU A 167 -4.51 -8.38 6.93
N SER A 168 -4.67 -9.63 7.35
CA SER A 168 -4.13 -10.08 8.64
C SER A 168 -2.60 -9.99 8.64
N ALA A 169 -2.03 -9.32 9.64
CA ALA A 169 -0.58 -9.14 9.74
C ALA A 169 0.18 -10.46 9.93
N ARG A 170 -0.43 -11.39 10.68
CA ARG A 170 0.11 -12.75 10.87
C ARG A 170 0.08 -13.52 9.55
N TYR A 171 -1.06 -13.55 8.89
CA TYR A 171 -1.21 -14.25 7.61
C TYR A 171 -0.25 -13.70 6.55
N ALA A 172 -0.11 -12.38 6.46
CA ALA A 172 0.83 -11.73 5.56
C ALA A 172 2.29 -12.17 5.82
N ALA A 173 2.68 -12.36 7.08
CA ALA A 173 4.03 -12.84 7.44
C ALA A 173 4.23 -14.29 7.03
N GLU A 174 3.24 -15.15 7.31
CA GLU A 174 3.25 -16.57 6.94
C GLU A 174 3.29 -16.73 5.41
N TYR A 175 2.45 -16.00 4.69
CA TYR A 175 2.37 -16.05 3.24
C TYR A 175 3.66 -15.56 2.57
N ARG A 176 4.30 -14.50 3.10
CA ARG A 176 5.64 -14.09 2.65
C ARG A 176 6.64 -15.23 2.77
N ASN A 177 6.67 -15.92 3.91
CA ASN A 177 7.61 -17.02 4.15
C ASN A 177 7.33 -18.18 3.18
N TYR A 178 6.06 -18.54 3.03
CA TYR A 178 5.61 -19.54 2.07
C TYR A 178 6.00 -19.18 0.62
N HIS A 179 5.74 -17.95 0.20
CA HIS A 179 6.13 -17.47 -1.13
C HIS A 179 7.65 -17.59 -1.35
N TRP A 180 8.44 -17.21 -0.34
CA TRP A 180 9.90 -17.28 -0.41
C TRP A 180 10.44 -18.71 -0.47
N GLN A 181 9.86 -19.62 0.30
CA GLN A 181 10.31 -21.00 0.40
C GLN A 181 9.86 -21.84 -0.80
N PHE A 182 8.64 -21.63 -1.29
CA PHE A 182 7.98 -22.58 -2.18
C PHE A 182 7.55 -22.01 -3.53
N ILE A 183 7.11 -20.75 -3.58
CA ILE A 183 6.60 -20.15 -4.83
C ILE A 183 7.71 -19.56 -5.69
N ARG A 184 8.69 -18.87 -5.09
CA ARG A 184 9.75 -18.22 -5.86
C ARG A 184 10.57 -19.26 -6.63
N ASN A 185 10.83 -18.99 -7.91
CA ASN A 185 11.73 -19.79 -8.72
C ASN A 185 13.18 -19.31 -8.53
N SER A 186 13.93 -19.96 -7.65
CA SER A 186 15.33 -19.64 -7.39
C SER A 186 16.13 -20.90 -7.05
N ARG A 187 17.40 -20.92 -7.47
CA ARG A 187 18.40 -21.95 -7.09
C ARG A 187 19.13 -21.63 -5.79
N SER A 188 18.97 -20.40 -5.27
CA SER A 188 19.55 -20.00 -3.99
C SER A 188 18.85 -20.68 -2.82
N ASP A 189 19.55 -20.78 -1.69
CA ASP A 189 18.96 -21.28 -0.45
C ASP A 189 17.70 -20.47 -0.08
N LYS A 190 16.59 -21.18 0.13
CA LYS A 190 15.28 -20.61 0.44
C LYS A 190 14.94 -20.69 1.93
N GLY A 191 15.87 -21.15 2.78
CA GLY A 191 15.72 -21.17 4.23
C GLY A 191 15.39 -19.80 4.81
N ILE A 192 14.70 -19.80 5.94
CA ILE A 192 14.35 -18.62 6.72
C ILE A 192 14.66 -18.94 8.18
N SER A 193 15.37 -18.03 8.85
CA SER A 193 15.59 -18.07 10.29
C SER A 193 14.64 -17.06 10.95
N ALA A 194 13.82 -17.55 11.87
CA ALA A 194 12.95 -16.73 12.70
C ALA A 194 13.61 -16.47 14.07
N PRO A 195 13.43 -15.28 14.65
CA PRO A 195 13.88 -15.01 16.01
C PRO A 195 13.13 -15.83 17.06
N GLU A 196 13.81 -16.20 18.14
CA GLU A 196 13.23 -16.99 19.24
C GLU A 196 12.51 -16.10 20.28
N SER A 197 11.58 -16.68 21.04
CA SER A 197 10.89 -16.03 22.17
C SER A 197 10.15 -14.73 21.84
N VAL A 198 9.73 -14.57 20.59
CA VAL A 198 8.99 -13.40 20.13
C VAL A 198 7.52 -13.50 20.54
N LYS A 199 6.95 -12.38 20.95
CA LYS A 199 5.53 -12.23 21.33
C LYS A 199 4.95 -10.95 20.71
N PRO A 200 3.61 -10.85 20.63
CA PRO A 200 2.97 -9.62 20.18
C PRO A 200 3.34 -8.39 20.99
N TYR A 201 3.29 -7.25 20.30
CA TYR A 201 3.62 -5.92 20.83
C TYR A 201 5.03 -5.85 21.44
N PRO A 202 6.06 -6.18 20.65
CA PRO A 202 7.46 -6.16 21.09
C PRO A 202 7.88 -4.78 21.60
N HIS A 203 8.98 -4.76 22.34
CA HIS A 203 9.73 -3.54 22.66
C HIS A 203 10.69 -3.19 21.51
N LYS A 204 11.13 -1.93 21.48
CA LYS A 204 12.02 -1.40 20.44
C LYS A 204 13.32 -2.19 20.23
N ALA A 205 13.84 -2.83 21.28
CA ALA A 205 15.08 -3.58 21.24
C ALA A 205 14.90 -5.05 20.79
N ASP A 206 13.66 -5.52 20.67
CA ASP A 206 13.38 -6.93 20.39
C ASP A 206 13.67 -7.23 18.91
N GLU A 207 14.36 -8.34 18.66
CA GLU A 207 14.55 -8.84 17.30
C GLU A 207 13.29 -9.57 16.83
N ILE A 208 12.61 -9.00 15.84
CA ILE A 208 11.32 -9.52 15.35
C ILE A 208 11.31 -9.82 13.86
N ALA A 209 12.44 -9.65 13.17
CA ALA A 209 12.53 -9.81 11.73
C ALA A 209 12.98 -11.24 11.36
N ASP A 210 12.22 -11.90 10.49
CA ASP A 210 12.66 -13.10 9.81
C ASP A 210 13.83 -12.76 8.88
N ARG A 211 14.83 -13.65 8.81
CA ARG A 211 16.03 -13.50 7.97
C ARG A 211 16.12 -14.61 6.94
N PRO A 212 16.17 -14.29 5.63
CA PRO A 212 16.37 -15.29 4.60
C PRO A 212 17.82 -15.79 4.61
N ALA A 213 18.03 -17.07 4.29
CA ALA A 213 19.37 -17.65 4.15
C ALA A 213 20.17 -17.00 3.00
N SER A 214 19.50 -16.55 1.94
CA SER A 214 20.13 -15.88 0.80
C SER A 214 19.22 -14.86 0.13
N ASP A 215 19.53 -13.57 0.22
CA ASP A 215 18.78 -12.49 -0.45
C ASP A 215 19.69 -11.41 -1.06
N GLN A 216 20.56 -11.82 -2.00
CA GLN A 216 21.45 -10.88 -2.69
C GLN A 216 20.69 -9.75 -3.42
N GLY A 217 19.46 -10.02 -3.86
CA GLY A 217 18.62 -9.05 -4.58
C GLY A 217 17.77 -8.13 -3.70
N GLY A 218 17.75 -8.33 -2.37
CA GLY A 218 16.93 -7.53 -1.46
C GLY A 218 15.43 -7.65 -1.75
N ASN A 219 14.94 -8.86 -2.02
CA ASN A 219 13.56 -9.16 -2.35
C ASN A 219 12.76 -9.72 -1.18
N PHE A 220 13.41 -10.27 -0.15
CA PHE A 220 12.70 -10.83 0.99
C PHE A 220 11.90 -9.76 1.73
N GLY A 221 10.62 -10.05 1.97
CA GLY A 221 9.70 -9.12 2.61
C GLY A 221 9.10 -8.06 1.69
N ARG A 222 9.47 -7.96 0.40
CA ARG A 222 8.76 -7.08 -0.55
C ARG A 222 7.34 -7.59 -0.76
N PHE A 223 6.40 -7.04 0.00
CA PHE A 223 5.09 -7.65 0.20
C PHE A 223 4.26 -7.71 -1.09
N ALA A 224 4.26 -6.63 -1.89
CA ALA A 224 3.57 -6.59 -3.17
C ALA A 224 4.00 -7.71 -4.13
N ARG A 225 5.30 -8.07 -4.12
CA ARG A 225 5.88 -9.08 -5.01
C ARG A 225 5.51 -10.52 -4.66
N THR A 226 4.75 -10.73 -3.60
CA THR A 226 4.24 -12.06 -3.24
C THR A 226 3.03 -12.47 -4.07
N GLY A 227 2.40 -11.53 -4.77
CA GLY A 227 1.18 -11.75 -5.56
C GLY A 227 -0.12 -11.62 -4.75
N ILE A 228 -0.06 -11.55 -3.42
CA ILE A 228 -1.23 -11.52 -2.53
C ILE A 228 -2.15 -10.30 -2.73
N MET A 229 -1.61 -9.22 -3.31
CA MET A 229 -2.35 -7.98 -3.58
C MET A 229 -2.61 -7.72 -5.06
N ASP A 230 -2.29 -8.64 -5.97
CA ASP A 230 -2.34 -8.39 -7.42
C ASP A 230 -3.74 -7.96 -7.88
N THR A 231 -4.79 -8.61 -7.39
CA THR A 231 -6.18 -8.22 -7.66
C THR A 231 -6.44 -6.78 -7.22
N TYR A 232 -6.03 -6.42 -6.00
CA TYR A 232 -6.20 -5.06 -5.48
C TYR A 232 -5.40 -4.02 -6.29
N LEU A 233 -4.15 -4.33 -6.68
CA LEU A 233 -3.35 -3.48 -7.54
C LEU A 233 -4.00 -3.26 -8.91
N GLY A 234 -4.63 -4.30 -9.47
CA GLY A 234 -5.40 -4.21 -10.71
C GLY A 234 -6.59 -3.23 -10.59
N GLU A 235 -7.34 -3.29 -9.49
CA GLU A 235 -8.46 -2.37 -9.27
C GLU A 235 -7.98 -0.92 -9.05
N MET A 236 -6.89 -0.71 -8.31
CA MET A 236 -6.33 0.64 -8.12
C MET A 236 -5.87 1.30 -9.42
N ARG A 237 -5.40 0.50 -10.39
CA ARG A 237 -4.98 0.98 -11.72
C ARG A 237 -6.12 1.49 -12.58
N LYS A 238 -7.34 0.97 -12.36
CA LYS A 238 -8.56 1.34 -13.08
C LYS A 238 -9.21 2.63 -12.56
N LEU A 239 -8.87 3.05 -11.34
CA LEU A 239 -9.38 4.29 -10.76
C LEU A 239 -9.08 5.49 -11.66
N GLN A 240 -9.99 6.46 -11.69
CA GLN A 240 -9.81 7.68 -12.47
C GLN A 240 -9.31 8.82 -11.59
N LEU A 241 -8.27 9.50 -12.06
CA LEU A 241 -7.76 10.75 -11.53
C LEU A 241 -7.89 11.81 -12.63
N CYS A 242 -8.62 12.89 -12.36
CA CYS A 242 -8.94 13.92 -13.36
C CYS A 242 -9.56 13.35 -14.65
N GLY A 243 -10.40 12.32 -14.53
CA GLY A 243 -11.08 11.66 -15.66
C GLY A 243 -10.22 10.66 -16.45
N VAL A 244 -8.96 10.44 -16.04
CA VAL A 244 -8.01 9.54 -16.70
C VAL A 244 -7.61 8.42 -15.75
N ARG A 245 -7.57 7.17 -16.22
CA ARG A 245 -7.21 6.02 -15.38
C ARG A 245 -5.77 6.14 -14.86
N ILE A 246 -5.53 5.67 -13.64
CA ILE A 246 -4.22 5.71 -12.97
C ILE A 246 -3.14 5.02 -13.81
N GLU A 247 -3.44 3.91 -14.49
CA GLU A 247 -2.46 3.23 -15.34
C GLU A 247 -1.98 4.08 -16.52
N TYR A 248 -2.84 4.91 -17.10
CA TYR A 248 -2.46 5.82 -18.19
C TYR A 248 -1.60 6.95 -17.66
N TRP A 249 -1.90 7.48 -16.47
CA TRP A 249 -1.01 8.43 -15.78
C TRP A 249 0.37 7.83 -15.50
N LEU A 250 0.44 6.58 -15.03
CA LEU A 250 1.70 5.87 -14.81
C LEU A 250 2.49 5.70 -16.10
N SER A 251 1.85 5.24 -17.18
CA SER A 251 2.47 5.11 -18.50
C SER A 251 2.98 6.45 -19.03
N PHE A 252 2.18 7.51 -18.89
CA PHE A 252 2.56 8.88 -19.24
C PHE A 252 3.79 9.33 -18.45
N LEU A 253 3.74 9.31 -17.11
CA LEU A 253 4.84 9.78 -16.27
C LEU A 253 6.13 8.97 -16.54
N ARG A 254 6.03 7.66 -16.80
CA ARG A 254 7.17 6.82 -17.19
C ARG A 254 7.76 7.18 -18.55
N ALA A 255 6.99 7.72 -19.48
CA ALA A 255 7.48 8.14 -20.79
C ALA A 255 8.50 9.29 -20.65
N PHE A 256 8.26 10.21 -19.73
CA PHE A 256 9.10 11.39 -19.49
C PHE A 256 10.13 11.20 -18.37
N GLN A 257 10.23 9.99 -17.81
CA GLN A 257 11.25 9.61 -16.82
C GLN A 257 12.57 9.20 -17.49
N ASP A 258 13.68 9.38 -16.77
CA ASP A 258 15.01 8.80 -17.03
C ASP A 258 15.84 9.37 -18.21
N GLN A 259 15.86 10.69 -18.45
CA GLN A 259 16.67 11.33 -19.52
C GLN A 259 16.56 10.60 -20.88
N LYS A 260 15.36 10.11 -21.20
CA LYS A 260 15.12 9.36 -22.43
C LYS A 260 15.34 10.25 -23.65
N SER A 261 15.85 9.66 -24.72
CA SER A 261 15.92 10.33 -26.02
C SER A 261 14.52 10.65 -26.54
N GLU A 262 14.42 11.64 -27.42
CA GLU A 262 13.15 12.01 -28.07
C GLU A 262 12.47 10.80 -28.74
N ASP A 263 13.24 9.93 -29.40
CA ASP A 263 12.72 8.70 -30.00
C ASP A 263 12.09 7.76 -28.97
N ALA A 264 12.72 7.61 -27.80
CA ALA A 264 12.20 6.75 -26.74
C ALA A 264 10.92 7.31 -26.11
N VAL A 265 10.79 8.64 -26.04
CA VAL A 265 9.55 9.32 -25.64
C VAL A 265 8.47 9.11 -26.70
N ARG A 266 8.78 9.30 -27.99
CA ARG A 266 7.85 9.08 -29.11
C ARG A 266 7.28 7.67 -29.10
N SER A 267 8.12 6.65 -29.05
CA SER A 267 7.67 5.25 -29.00
C SER A 267 6.84 4.94 -27.74
N ALA A 268 7.12 5.60 -26.61
CA ALA A 268 6.29 5.43 -25.41
C ALA A 268 4.90 6.05 -25.58
N LEU A 269 4.79 7.22 -26.21
CA LEU A 269 3.52 7.87 -26.51
C LEU A 269 2.71 7.11 -27.55
N GLU A 270 3.34 6.54 -28.58
CA GLU A 270 2.67 5.69 -29.57
C GLU A 270 2.08 4.42 -28.94
N ARG A 271 2.84 3.76 -28.06
CA ARG A 271 2.32 2.62 -27.29
C ARG A 271 1.15 3.01 -26.41
N LEU A 272 1.22 4.16 -25.74
CA LEU A 272 0.11 4.66 -24.92
C LEU A 272 -1.13 4.92 -25.77
N ALA A 273 -0.98 5.55 -26.95
CA ALA A 273 -2.08 5.77 -27.88
C ALA A 273 -2.74 4.46 -28.32
N GLY A 274 -1.93 3.45 -28.65
CA GLY A 274 -2.43 2.11 -28.99
C GLY A 274 -3.20 1.47 -27.83
N GLN A 275 -2.62 1.47 -26.63
CA GLN A 275 -3.27 0.94 -25.43
C GLN A 275 -4.62 1.58 -25.10
N VAL A 276 -4.78 2.87 -25.38
CA VAL A 276 -6.04 3.60 -25.16
C VAL A 276 -7.05 3.28 -26.26
N SER A 277 -6.58 3.06 -27.48
CA SER A 277 -7.44 2.76 -28.64
C SER A 277 -7.97 1.32 -28.63
N ASP A 278 -7.17 0.37 -28.13
CA ASP A 278 -7.49 -1.05 -28.09
C ASP A 278 -8.35 -1.44 -26.86
N ASP A 279 -8.62 -0.51 -25.95
CA ASP A 279 -9.41 -0.79 -24.75
C ASP A 279 -10.91 -0.63 -25.04
N ASP A 280 -11.63 -1.75 -25.10
CA ASP A 280 -13.08 -1.78 -25.35
C ASP A 280 -13.94 -1.59 -24.09
N THR A 281 -13.35 -1.33 -22.91
CA THR A 281 -14.07 -1.24 -21.62
C THR A 281 -14.54 0.19 -21.25
N GLU A 282 -15.68 0.59 -21.84
CA GLU A 282 -16.64 1.68 -21.48
C GLU A 282 -16.29 3.20 -21.52
N THR A 283 -17.02 3.89 -22.42
CA THR A 283 -17.50 5.29 -22.53
C THR A 283 -16.59 6.49 -22.92
N PRO A 284 -17.07 7.38 -23.83
CA PRO A 284 -16.24 8.23 -24.70
C PRO A 284 -15.55 9.49 -24.13
N PRO A 285 -15.92 10.12 -22.99
CA PRO A 285 -15.25 11.36 -22.58
C PRO A 285 -13.84 11.11 -22.01
N SER A 286 -13.57 9.95 -21.41
CA SER A 286 -12.24 9.60 -20.89
C SER A 286 -11.25 9.31 -22.04
N HIS A 287 -11.66 8.54 -23.05
CA HIS A 287 -10.81 8.21 -24.21
C HIS A 287 -10.48 9.45 -25.03
N ALA A 288 -11.47 10.29 -25.32
CA ALA A 288 -11.24 11.55 -26.01
C ALA A 288 -10.31 12.48 -25.22
N SER A 289 -10.44 12.53 -23.89
CA SER A 289 -9.54 13.32 -23.04
C SER A 289 -8.13 12.77 -23.03
N VAL A 290 -7.94 11.45 -22.96
CA VAL A 290 -6.63 10.81 -23.01
C VAL A 290 -5.98 10.99 -24.38
N LEU A 291 -6.72 10.79 -25.48
CA LEU A 291 -6.22 11.03 -26.83
C LEU A 291 -5.88 12.50 -27.05
N ALA A 292 -6.70 13.44 -26.58
CA ALA A 292 -6.41 14.87 -26.64
C ALA A 292 -5.14 15.23 -25.84
N ILE A 293 -4.93 14.62 -24.67
CA ILE A 293 -3.68 14.77 -23.91
C ILE A 293 -2.51 14.19 -24.71
N VAL A 294 -2.64 13.00 -25.30
CA VAL A 294 -1.59 12.37 -26.11
C VAL A 294 -1.25 13.23 -27.33
N ASP A 295 -2.24 13.77 -28.03
CA ASP A 295 -2.04 14.64 -29.20
C ASP A 295 -1.38 15.97 -28.80
N GLU A 296 -1.82 16.60 -27.70
CA GLU A 296 -1.17 17.80 -27.18
C GLU A 296 0.29 17.53 -26.77
N LEU A 297 0.58 16.33 -26.25
CA LEU A 297 1.95 15.94 -25.90
C LEU A 297 2.81 15.66 -27.12
N ARG A 298 2.26 15.06 -28.18
CA ARG A 298 2.96 14.93 -29.47
C ARG A 298 3.32 16.30 -30.01
N ARG A 299 2.38 17.24 -29.96
CA ARG A 299 2.61 18.64 -30.33
C ARG A 299 3.71 19.30 -29.50
N LEU A 300 3.65 19.18 -28.17
CA LEU A 300 4.64 19.77 -27.25
C LEU A 300 6.03 19.14 -27.38
N ALA A 301 6.11 17.86 -27.73
CA ALA A 301 7.36 17.15 -27.97
C ALA A 301 7.88 17.33 -29.42
N GLY A 302 7.24 18.17 -30.25
CA GLY A 302 7.66 18.41 -31.64
C GLY A 302 7.53 17.16 -32.52
N LEU A 303 6.62 16.25 -32.16
CA LEU A 303 6.46 14.95 -32.79
C LEU A 303 5.40 14.96 -33.90
N ASP A 304 4.72 16.09 -34.12
CA ASP A 304 3.76 16.29 -35.22
C ASP A 304 4.53 16.41 -36.55
N GLY A 305 4.60 15.29 -37.26
CA GLY A 305 5.15 15.14 -38.61
C GLY A 305 4.58 13.88 -39.26
#